data_AF-A0A068RYT2-F1
#
_entry.id   AF-A0A068RYT2-F1
#
_cell.length_a   1.000
_cell.length_b   1.000
_cell.length_c   1.000
_cell.angle_alpha   90.00
_cell.angle_beta   90.00
_cell.angle_gamma   90.00
#
_symmetry.space_group_name_H-M   'P 1'
#
loop_
_entity.id
_entity.type
_entity.pdbx_description
1 polymer ?
#
loop_
_entity_poly.entity_id
_entity_poly.type
_entity_poly.pdbx_seq_one_letter_code
_entity_poly.pdbx_strand_id
1 'polypeptide(L)'
;MNLKLSSNWLKWDLTLQHATSSVPSFPTLELPRVSFPHAQHTRTPMYRRRFKKKQETTFPDTIEGFGYVVKENGEIRHKDKDEKYEFEHIPKDRPYNEARYNAFINLVGDLVEQELQSAPLNFQKIIIPVNANPSTEPHTYIYMTPNAMTTSDKLLCLIPGNNTRIGQWSKRVMCDDNINSGSMVDVSLQALKKGYEVMILNPNGIYWKRLH
;
A
#
# COMPACT_ATOMS: atom_id res chain seq x y z
N MET A 1 -23.33 -36.18 -28.41
CA MET A 1 -21.93 -35.73 -28.34
C MET A 1 -21.36 -36.24 -27.00
N ASN A 2 -20.87 -37.48 -27.00
CA ASN A 2 -20.39 -38.20 -25.82
C ASN A 2 -18.88 -38.38 -25.95
N LEU A 3 -18.11 -37.62 -25.16
CA LEU A 3 -16.65 -37.72 -25.11
C LEU A 3 -16.27 -38.83 -24.12
N LYS A 4 -15.79 -39.97 -24.66
CA LYS A 4 -15.14 -41.03 -23.89
C LYS A 4 -13.69 -40.64 -23.62
N LEU A 5 -13.34 -40.49 -22.35
CA LEU A 5 -11.96 -40.45 -21.87
C LEU A 5 -11.43 -41.90 -21.78
N SER A 6 -10.34 -42.22 -22.46
CA SER A 6 -9.61 -43.49 -22.27
C SER A 6 -8.21 -43.22 -21.74
N SER A 7 -7.98 -43.69 -20.52
CA SER A 7 -6.71 -43.75 -19.82
C SER A 7 -5.84 -44.91 -20.34
N ASN A 8 -4.65 -44.61 -20.86
CA ASN A 8 -3.63 -45.60 -21.18
C ASN A 8 -2.37 -45.32 -20.35
N TRP A 9 -2.16 -46.15 -19.32
CA TRP A 9 -0.89 -46.30 -18.62
C TRP A 9 -0.59 -47.79 -18.47
N LEU A 10 0.70 -48.12 -18.57
CA LEU A 10 1.36 -49.41 -18.28
C LEU A 10 1.15 -50.56 -19.27
N LYS A 11 2.18 -50.81 -20.09
CA LYS A 11 2.81 -52.15 -20.24
C LYS A 11 4.30 -51.98 -20.59
N TRP A 12 5.18 -52.46 -19.73
CA TRP A 12 6.58 -52.74 -20.05
C TRP A 12 6.70 -54.26 -20.12
N ASP A 13 6.99 -54.78 -21.31
CA ASP A 13 7.27 -56.20 -21.52
C ASP A 13 8.72 -56.52 -21.10
N LEU A 14 8.83 -57.44 -20.14
CA LEU A 14 10.08 -58.09 -19.76
C LEU A 14 10.21 -59.39 -20.57
N THR A 15 11.03 -59.37 -21.62
CA THR A 15 11.52 -60.59 -22.26
C THR A 15 13.00 -60.73 -22.01
N LEU A 16 13.34 -61.58 -21.03
CA LEU A 16 14.67 -62.16 -20.86
C LEU A 16 14.86 -63.25 -21.92
N GLN A 17 15.81 -63.05 -22.83
CA GLN A 17 16.35 -64.13 -23.65
C GLN A 17 17.83 -64.30 -23.33
N HIS A 18 18.15 -65.49 -22.83
CA HIS A 18 19.49 -66.01 -22.68
C HIS A 18 20.11 -66.20 -24.07
N ALA A 19 21.30 -65.65 -24.28
CA ALA A 19 22.17 -66.05 -25.38
C ALA A 19 23.61 -66.13 -24.89
N THR A 20 24.22 -67.26 -25.24
CA THR A 20 25.44 -67.85 -24.73
C THR A 20 26.72 -67.21 -25.25
N SER A 21 27.76 -67.39 -24.45
CA SER A 21 29.16 -67.05 -24.62
C SER A 21 29.76 -67.35 -26.01
N SER A 22 30.35 -66.31 -26.62
CA SER A 22 31.68 -66.39 -27.24
C SER A 22 32.22 -64.97 -27.39
N VAL A 23 33.36 -64.68 -26.76
CA VAL A 23 34.04 -63.38 -26.87
C VAL A 23 35.14 -63.53 -27.92
N PRO A 24 35.09 -62.84 -29.07
CA PRO A 24 36.25 -62.71 -29.94
C PRO A 24 37.20 -61.68 -29.32
N SER A 25 38.47 -62.04 -29.13
CA SER A 25 39.50 -61.10 -28.70
C SER A 25 39.83 -60.12 -29.83
N PHE A 26 39.36 -58.88 -29.72
CA PHE A 26 39.78 -57.77 -30.57
C PHE A 26 41.16 -57.24 -30.12
N PRO A 27 42.07 -56.91 -31.05
CA PRO A 27 43.33 -56.27 -30.68
C PRO A 27 43.08 -54.88 -30.12
N THR A 28 43.64 -54.60 -28.94
CA THR A 28 43.56 -53.29 -28.27
C THR A 28 44.28 -52.24 -29.10
N LEU A 29 43.52 -51.38 -29.79
CA LEU A 29 44.04 -50.12 -30.31
C LEU A 29 44.21 -49.18 -29.11
N GLU A 30 45.45 -48.95 -28.68
CA GLU A 30 45.75 -47.89 -27.73
C GLU A 30 45.44 -46.53 -28.36
N LEU A 31 44.33 -45.92 -27.96
CA LEU A 31 44.05 -44.54 -28.32
C LEU A 31 45.05 -43.63 -27.57
N PRO A 32 45.66 -42.65 -28.25
CA PRO A 32 46.58 -41.73 -27.60
C PRO A 32 45.85 -40.99 -26.48
N ARG A 33 46.45 -40.96 -25.27
CA ARG A 33 45.93 -40.18 -24.15
C ARG A 33 45.96 -38.71 -24.53
N VAL A 34 44.80 -38.15 -24.84
CA VAL A 34 44.63 -36.70 -24.91
C VAL A 34 44.67 -36.16 -23.48
N SER A 35 45.77 -35.49 -23.13
CA SER A 35 45.87 -34.74 -21.89
C SER A 35 45.03 -33.48 -22.01
N PHE A 36 43.89 -33.44 -21.33
CA PHE A 36 43.16 -32.20 -21.16
C PHE A 36 43.94 -31.30 -20.19
N PRO A 37 44.26 -30.05 -20.55
CA PRO A 37 44.89 -29.13 -19.62
C PRO A 37 43.94 -28.92 -18.44
N HIS A 38 44.50 -28.93 -17.23
CA HIS A 38 43.76 -28.65 -16.00
C HIS A 38 43.11 -27.27 -16.13
N ALA A 39 41.78 -27.23 -16.23
CA ALA A 39 41.06 -25.96 -16.31
C ALA A 39 41.30 -25.20 -15.01
N GLN A 40 42.08 -24.13 -15.07
CA GLN A 40 42.20 -23.20 -13.96
C GLN A 40 40.82 -22.59 -13.74
N HIS A 41 40.20 -22.93 -12.60
CA HIS A 41 38.92 -22.37 -12.21
C HIS A 41 39.11 -20.88 -11.90
N THR A 42 39.01 -20.02 -12.93
CA THR A 42 38.95 -18.58 -12.71
C THR A 42 37.66 -18.30 -11.98
N ARG A 43 37.74 -18.01 -10.68
CA ARG A 43 36.61 -17.53 -9.89
C ARG A 43 36.14 -16.21 -10.52
N THR A 44 35.06 -16.25 -11.27
CA THR A 44 34.38 -15.03 -11.72
C THR A 44 34.04 -14.24 -10.45
N PRO A 45 34.48 -12.98 -10.31
CA PRO A 45 34.14 -12.19 -9.15
C PRO A 45 32.61 -12.03 -9.13
N MET A 46 31.95 -12.63 -8.13
CA MET A 46 30.52 -12.40 -7.93
C MET A 46 30.32 -10.93 -7.61
N TYR A 47 29.57 -10.23 -8.47
CA TYR A 47 29.13 -8.86 -8.22
C TYR A 47 28.24 -8.85 -6.96
N ARG A 48 28.84 -8.55 -5.81
CA ARG A 48 28.11 -8.30 -4.57
C ARG A 48 27.51 -6.91 -4.67
N ARG A 49 26.22 -6.81 -5.01
CA ARG A 49 25.46 -5.55 -4.99
C ARG A 49 25.65 -4.91 -3.61
N ARG A 50 26.42 -3.82 -3.56
CA ARG A 50 26.57 -3.03 -2.33
C ARG A 50 25.20 -2.43 -2.04
N PHE A 51 24.57 -2.82 -0.94
CA PHE A 51 23.41 -2.12 -0.42
C PHE A 51 23.89 -0.71 -0.07
N LYS A 52 23.50 0.30 -0.86
CA LYS A 52 23.65 1.69 -0.42
C LYS A 52 22.82 1.82 0.86
N LYS A 53 23.44 2.26 1.96
CA LYS A 53 22.70 2.69 3.15
C LYS A 53 21.64 3.68 2.68
N LYS A 54 20.37 3.34 2.88
CA LYS A 54 19.25 4.22 2.58
C LYS A 54 19.45 5.43 3.49
N GLN A 55 19.75 6.60 2.93
CA GLN A 55 19.78 7.83 3.72
C GLN A 55 18.40 8.00 4.35
N GLU A 56 18.37 8.31 5.64
CA GLU A 56 17.13 8.67 6.31
C GLU A 56 16.63 9.98 5.71
N THR A 57 15.63 9.87 4.85
CA THR A 57 14.94 11.03 4.26
C THR A 57 13.99 11.58 5.31
N THR A 58 14.34 12.69 5.93
CA THR A 58 13.43 13.45 6.78
C THR A 58 12.56 14.34 5.90
N PHE A 59 11.28 14.43 6.23
CA PHE A 59 10.33 15.31 5.56
C PHE A 59 9.84 16.38 6.54
N PRO A 60 9.41 17.55 6.06
CA PRO A 60 8.78 18.56 6.90
C PRO A 60 7.50 18.04 7.57
N ASP A 61 7.16 18.59 8.73
CA ASP A 61 5.94 18.24 9.48
C ASP A 61 4.78 19.21 9.23
N THR A 62 4.94 20.20 8.34
CA THR A 62 3.90 21.19 8.01
C THR A 62 3.76 21.36 6.50
N ILE A 63 2.55 21.65 6.02
CA ILE A 63 2.29 21.87 4.58
C ILE A 63 3.12 23.04 4.04
N GLU A 64 3.26 24.11 4.83
CA GLU A 64 4.13 25.24 4.52
C GLU A 64 5.60 24.84 4.40
N GLY A 65 6.06 23.90 5.23
CA GLY A 65 7.41 23.34 5.15
C GLY A 65 7.67 22.59 3.85
N PHE A 66 6.63 22.07 3.19
CA PHE A 66 6.72 21.51 1.84
C PHE A 66 6.67 22.57 0.73
N GLY A 67 6.50 23.85 1.07
CA GLY A 67 6.36 24.96 0.12
C GLY A 67 4.93 25.17 -0.38
N TYR A 68 3.92 24.62 0.30
CA TYR A 68 2.51 24.73 -0.10
C TYR A 68 1.71 25.52 0.92
N VAL A 69 0.60 26.11 0.46
CA VAL A 69 -0.39 26.77 1.30
C VAL A 69 -1.77 26.22 0.98
N VAL A 70 -2.64 26.19 1.99
CA VAL A 70 -4.06 25.86 1.82
C VAL A 70 -4.81 27.18 1.66
N LYS A 71 -5.45 27.37 0.51
CA LYS A 71 -6.29 28.54 0.23
C LYS A 71 -7.61 28.44 1.00
N GLU A 72 -8.29 29.57 1.19
CA GLU A 72 -9.60 29.63 1.87
C GLU A 72 -10.68 28.77 1.22
N ASN A 73 -10.58 28.54 -0.10
CA ASN A 73 -11.49 27.69 -0.83
C ASN A 73 -11.21 26.18 -0.67
N GLY A 74 -10.14 25.79 0.03
CA GLY A 74 -9.73 24.39 0.22
C GLY A 74 -8.74 23.86 -0.84
N GLU A 75 -8.25 24.69 -1.76
CA GLU A 75 -7.21 24.29 -2.72
C GLU A 75 -5.82 24.31 -2.09
N ILE A 76 -4.99 23.33 -2.43
CA ILE A 76 -3.58 23.31 -2.07
C ILE A 76 -2.73 23.78 -3.24
N ARG A 77 -1.90 24.80 -3.01
CA ARG A 77 -1.06 25.40 -4.06
C ARG A 77 0.33 25.72 -3.56
N HIS A 78 1.31 25.66 -4.46
CA HIS A 78 2.67 26.07 -4.16
C HIS A 78 2.69 27.57 -3.81
N LYS A 79 3.37 27.93 -2.72
CA LYS A 79 3.39 29.29 -2.16
C LYS A 79 3.79 30.36 -3.18
N ASP A 80 4.84 30.07 -3.96
CA ASP A 80 5.39 31.04 -4.91
C ASP A 80 4.84 30.94 -6.34
N LYS A 81 4.50 29.74 -6.81
CA LYS A 81 4.15 29.48 -8.22
C LYS A 81 2.65 29.32 -8.47
N ASP A 82 1.87 29.15 -7.41
CA ASP A 82 0.45 28.80 -7.47
C ASP A 82 0.15 27.51 -8.26
N GLU A 83 1.09 26.56 -8.27
CA GLU A 83 0.97 25.27 -8.95
C GLU A 83 0.40 24.16 -8.05
N LYS A 84 -0.13 23.10 -8.66
CA LYS A 84 -0.60 21.88 -7.98
C LYS A 84 0.58 21.12 -7.35
N TYR A 85 0.27 20.07 -6.58
CA TYR A 85 1.30 19.22 -5.98
C TYR A 85 2.21 18.56 -7.03
N GLU A 86 3.52 18.75 -6.88
CA GLU A 86 4.55 18.12 -7.71
C GLU A 86 4.82 16.67 -7.24
N PHE A 87 4.32 15.69 -8.00
CA PHE A 87 4.54 14.27 -7.72
C PHE A 87 5.97 13.79 -8.07
N GLU A 88 6.57 14.32 -9.13
CA GLU A 88 7.93 13.98 -9.54
C GLU A 88 8.90 15.08 -9.11
N HIS A 89 9.15 15.19 -7.80
CA HIS A 89 10.04 16.21 -7.25
C HIS A 89 11.52 15.95 -7.59
N ILE A 90 11.95 14.68 -7.48
CA ILE A 90 13.26 14.23 -7.96
C ILE A 90 13.04 13.31 -9.16
N PRO A 91 13.45 13.71 -10.38
CA PRO A 91 13.27 12.89 -11.57
C PRO A 91 13.85 11.49 -11.40
N LYS A 92 13.06 10.46 -11.74
CA LYS A 92 13.43 9.03 -11.64
C LYS A 92 13.71 8.48 -10.24
N ASP A 93 13.56 9.25 -9.16
CA ASP A 93 13.63 8.73 -7.78
C ASP A 93 12.23 8.41 -7.24
N ARG A 94 11.65 7.32 -7.76
CA ARG A 94 10.33 6.85 -7.35
C ARG A 94 10.22 6.61 -5.83
N PRO A 95 11.18 5.93 -5.16
CA PRO A 95 11.10 5.70 -3.72
C PRO A 95 11.07 6.98 -2.89
N TYR A 96 11.87 7.99 -3.24
CA TYR A 96 11.85 9.28 -2.55
C TYR A 96 10.53 10.01 -2.76
N ASN A 97 10.07 10.11 -4.02
CA ASN A 97 8.83 10.81 -4.36
C ASN A 97 7.59 10.18 -3.71
N GLU A 98 7.51 8.85 -3.68
CA GLU A 98 6.44 8.13 -2.97
C GLU A 98 6.48 8.41 -1.46
N ALA A 99 7.67 8.43 -0.84
CA ALA A 99 7.81 8.74 0.58
C ALA A 99 7.44 10.20 0.91
N ARG A 100 7.87 11.16 0.08
CA ARG A 100 7.51 12.57 0.15
C ARG A 100 6.01 12.78 0.04
N TYR A 101 5.37 12.10 -0.92
CA TYR A 101 3.93 12.16 -1.15
C TYR A 101 3.15 11.58 0.03
N ASN A 102 3.58 10.45 0.58
CA ASN A 102 2.94 9.87 1.76
C ASN A 102 3.04 10.79 2.99
N ALA A 103 4.20 11.41 3.23
CA ALA A 103 4.36 12.38 4.31
C ALA A 103 3.42 13.58 4.12
N PHE A 104 3.36 14.13 2.91
CA PHE A 104 2.48 15.24 2.58
C PHE A 104 0.99 14.91 2.75
N ILE A 105 0.53 13.78 2.21
CA ILE A 105 -0.87 13.35 2.31
C ILE A 105 -1.29 13.08 3.76
N ASN A 106 -0.36 12.65 4.62
CA ASN A 106 -0.67 12.46 6.03
C ASN A 106 -1.05 13.81 6.69
N LEU A 107 -0.31 14.88 6.38
CA LEU A 107 -0.61 16.23 6.85
C LEU A 107 -1.95 16.75 6.32
N VAL A 108 -2.23 16.52 5.02
CA VAL A 108 -3.53 16.85 4.43
C VAL A 108 -4.66 16.08 5.13
N GLY A 109 -4.40 14.82 5.52
CA GLY A 109 -5.35 14.03 6.30
C GLY A 109 -5.60 14.59 7.70
N ASP A 110 -4.59 15.13 8.36
CA ASP A 110 -4.76 15.79 9.65
C ASP A 110 -5.65 17.04 9.50
N LEU A 111 -5.49 17.81 8.42
CA LEU A 111 -6.37 18.95 8.13
C LEU A 111 -7.82 18.53 7.93
N VAL A 112 -8.07 17.47 7.16
CA VAL A 112 -9.44 16.95 6.96
C VAL A 112 -10.08 16.58 8.30
N GLU A 113 -9.35 15.88 9.16
CA GLU A 113 -9.86 15.50 10.48
C GLU A 113 -10.08 16.72 11.40
N GLN A 114 -9.25 17.75 11.30
CA GLN A 114 -9.45 19.02 12.00
C GLN A 114 -10.72 19.74 11.50
N GLU A 115 -10.94 19.77 10.19
CA GLU A 115 -12.10 20.40 9.58
C GLU A 115 -13.41 19.69 9.96
N LEU A 116 -13.41 18.36 10.00
CA LEU A 116 -14.55 17.57 10.49
C LEU A 116 -14.93 17.95 11.93
N GLN A 117 -13.95 18.21 12.80
CA GLN A 117 -14.17 18.59 14.20
C GLN A 117 -14.52 20.07 14.38
N SER A 118 -14.18 20.91 13.41
CA SER A 118 -14.39 22.36 13.48
C SER A 118 -15.82 22.75 13.08
N ALA A 119 -16.22 23.96 13.45
CA ALA A 119 -17.48 24.53 12.98
C ALA A 119 -17.45 24.69 11.44
N PRO A 120 -18.56 24.41 10.73
CA PRO A 120 -19.90 24.10 11.24
C PRO A 120 -20.17 22.60 11.48
N LEU A 121 -19.24 21.70 11.16
CA LEU A 121 -19.47 20.25 11.19
C LEU A 121 -19.50 19.68 12.62
N ASN A 122 -18.59 20.14 13.50
CA ASN A 122 -18.55 19.80 14.93
C ASN A 122 -18.62 18.28 15.23
N PHE A 123 -17.96 17.45 14.40
CA PHE A 123 -17.93 16.01 14.66
C PHE A 123 -17.12 15.73 15.93
N GLN A 124 -17.59 14.74 16.69
CA GLN A 124 -16.92 14.22 17.86
C GLN A 124 -16.07 13.02 17.48
N LYS A 125 -14.81 13.01 17.93
CA LYS A 125 -13.92 11.86 17.83
C LYS A 125 -14.26 10.87 18.92
N ILE A 126 -14.84 9.73 18.56
CA ILE A 126 -15.23 8.69 19.52
C ILE A 126 -14.28 7.50 19.40
N ILE A 127 -13.66 7.14 20.52
CA ILE A 127 -12.75 5.99 20.63
C ILE A 127 -13.57 4.72 20.76
N ILE A 128 -13.13 3.67 20.06
CA ILE A 128 -13.76 2.34 20.07
C ILE A 128 -12.70 1.30 20.45
N PRO A 129 -12.90 0.47 21.49
CA PRO A 129 -14.04 0.49 22.42
C PRO A 129 -14.15 1.78 23.26
N VAL A 130 -15.37 2.14 23.69
CA VAL A 130 -15.66 3.43 24.39
C VAL A 130 -14.86 3.62 25.68
N ASN A 131 -14.51 2.54 26.36
CA ASN A 131 -13.75 2.56 27.61
C ASN A 131 -12.27 2.23 27.42
N ALA A 132 -11.79 2.14 26.18
CA ALA A 132 -10.41 1.75 25.93
C ALA A 132 -9.45 2.86 26.34
N ASN A 133 -8.42 2.52 27.12
CA ASN A 133 -7.33 3.45 27.39
C ASN A 133 -6.47 3.63 26.12
N PRO A 134 -6.42 4.83 25.51
CA PRO A 134 -5.71 5.04 24.25
C PRO A 134 -4.21 4.74 24.33
N SER A 135 -3.62 4.79 25.52
CA SER A 135 -2.19 4.55 25.73
C SER A 135 -1.85 3.06 25.87
N THR A 136 -2.78 2.21 26.31
CA THR A 136 -2.45 0.83 26.71
C THR A 136 -3.27 -0.23 25.98
N GLU A 137 -4.47 0.10 25.50
CA GLU A 137 -5.43 -0.88 25.01
C GLU A 137 -5.66 -0.76 23.49
N PRO A 138 -5.97 -1.88 22.81
CA PRO A 138 -6.36 -1.85 21.41
C PRO A 138 -7.59 -0.98 21.20
N HIS A 139 -7.46 0.04 20.35
CA HIS A 139 -8.54 0.94 20.03
C HIS A 139 -8.41 1.45 18.58
N THR A 140 -9.54 1.91 18.07
CA THR A 140 -9.66 2.74 16.87
C THR A 140 -10.54 3.94 17.23
N TYR A 141 -10.87 4.78 16.26
CA TYR A 141 -11.79 5.88 16.47
C TYR A 141 -12.66 6.09 15.24
N ILE A 142 -13.83 6.66 15.48
CA ILE A 142 -14.77 7.11 14.46
C ILE A 142 -15.06 8.59 14.68
N TYR A 143 -15.62 9.24 13.66
CA TYR A 143 -16.19 10.57 13.79
C TYR A 143 -17.70 10.49 13.72
N MET A 144 -18.42 11.20 14.58
CA MET A 144 -19.87 11.28 14.49
C MET A 144 -20.36 12.67 14.87
N THR A 145 -21.47 13.10 14.30
CA THR A 145 -22.14 14.34 14.71
C THR A 145 -22.71 14.19 16.14
N PRO A 146 -22.88 15.29 16.90
CA PRO A 146 -23.25 15.21 18.33
C PRO A 146 -24.53 14.42 18.63
N ASN A 147 -25.50 14.40 17.71
CA ASN A 147 -26.76 13.67 17.90
C ASN A 147 -26.82 12.33 17.14
N ALA A 148 -25.70 11.85 16.58
CA ALA A 148 -25.70 10.62 15.77
C ALA A 148 -26.23 9.39 16.52
N MET A 149 -26.06 9.34 17.85
CA MET A 149 -26.52 8.22 18.70
C MET A 149 -27.94 8.42 19.27
N THR A 150 -28.47 9.64 19.22
CA THR A 150 -29.77 10.00 19.82
C THR A 150 -30.84 10.34 18.78
N THR A 151 -30.44 10.56 17.52
CA THR A 151 -31.36 10.86 16.44
C THR A 151 -32.33 9.72 16.19
N SER A 152 -33.60 10.08 16.01
CA SER A 152 -34.66 9.17 15.58
C SER A 152 -35.02 9.32 14.11
N ASP A 153 -34.39 10.25 13.38
CA ASP A 153 -34.68 10.53 11.98
C ASP A 153 -33.64 9.85 11.07
N LYS A 154 -32.76 10.62 10.41
CA LYS A 154 -31.84 10.09 9.39
C LYS A 154 -30.40 10.12 9.89
N LEU A 155 -29.74 8.96 9.78
CA LEU A 155 -28.31 8.80 10.03
C LEU A 155 -27.62 8.33 8.74
N LEU A 156 -26.62 9.08 8.29
CA LEU A 156 -25.75 8.70 7.18
C LEU A 156 -24.45 8.09 7.72
N CYS A 157 -24.19 6.83 7.37
CA CYS A 157 -22.94 6.16 7.70
C CYS A 157 -21.99 6.17 6.49
N LEU A 158 -20.83 6.80 6.64
CA LEU A 158 -19.78 6.85 5.62
C LEU A 158 -18.69 5.85 5.96
N ILE A 159 -18.34 5.01 4.99
CA ILE A 159 -17.31 3.98 5.12
C ILE A 159 -16.23 4.25 4.07
N PRO A 160 -14.97 4.52 4.48
CA PRO A 160 -13.88 4.73 3.53
C PRO A 160 -13.55 3.43 2.79
N GLY A 161 -13.02 3.56 1.58
CA GLY A 161 -12.48 2.44 0.82
C GLY A 161 -11.21 1.86 1.46
N ASN A 162 -10.68 0.79 0.87
CA ASN A 162 -9.47 0.13 1.38
C ASN A 162 -8.27 1.08 1.45
N ASN A 163 -7.43 0.92 2.48
CA ASN A 163 -6.17 1.68 2.66
C ASN A 163 -6.35 3.22 2.59
N THR A 164 -7.52 3.69 3.01
CA THR A 164 -7.88 5.11 3.00
C THR A 164 -8.05 5.58 4.44
N ARG A 165 -7.41 6.71 4.75
CA ARG A 165 -7.54 7.32 6.07
C ARG A 165 -8.99 7.79 6.27
N ILE A 166 -9.46 7.74 7.52
CA ILE A 166 -10.81 8.20 7.86
C ILE A 166 -11.05 9.63 7.36
N GLY A 167 -12.24 9.90 6.83
CA GLY A 167 -12.60 11.20 6.28
C GLY A 167 -12.12 11.46 4.85
N GLN A 168 -11.30 10.60 4.23
CA GLN A 168 -10.80 10.80 2.86
C GLN A 168 -11.56 9.97 1.82
N TRP A 169 -11.69 10.50 0.59
CA TRP A 169 -12.14 9.76 -0.59
C TRP A 169 -11.02 9.52 -1.59
N SER A 170 -10.27 10.57 -1.94
CA SER A 170 -9.25 10.50 -2.98
C SER A 170 -8.08 11.43 -2.67
N LYS A 171 -6.94 10.82 -2.35
CA LYS A 171 -5.66 11.52 -2.13
C LYS A 171 -5.29 12.42 -3.30
N ARG A 172 -5.56 11.96 -4.52
CA ARG A 172 -5.27 12.72 -5.74
C ARG A 172 -6.14 13.97 -5.85
N VAL A 173 -7.45 13.85 -5.61
CA VAL A 173 -8.37 15.00 -5.69
C VAL A 173 -8.03 16.04 -4.63
N MET A 174 -7.67 15.62 -3.41
CA MET A 174 -7.26 16.54 -2.35
C MET A 174 -6.01 17.37 -2.71
N CYS A 175 -5.03 16.75 -3.39
CA CYS A 175 -3.80 17.44 -3.81
C CYS A 175 -3.95 18.27 -5.09
N ASP A 176 -4.67 17.75 -6.08
CA ASP A 176 -4.75 18.37 -7.40
C ASP A 176 -5.82 19.48 -7.42
N ASP A 177 -6.96 19.21 -6.82
CA ASP A 177 -8.16 20.02 -6.97
C ASP A 177 -8.48 20.70 -5.64
N ASN A 178 -9.07 19.98 -4.69
CA ASN A 178 -9.59 20.58 -3.46
C ASN A 178 -9.74 19.53 -2.35
N ILE A 179 -9.31 19.90 -1.13
CA ILE A 179 -9.36 19.05 0.07
C ILE A 179 -10.78 18.57 0.37
N ASN A 180 -11.75 19.46 0.25
CA ASN A 180 -13.13 19.22 0.68
C ASN A 180 -13.84 18.27 -0.28
N SER A 181 -13.62 18.46 -1.59
CA SER A 181 -14.15 17.56 -2.62
C SER A 181 -13.50 16.17 -2.62
N GLY A 182 -12.23 16.10 -2.23
CA GLY A 182 -11.47 14.86 -2.09
C GLY A 182 -11.70 14.13 -0.77
N SER A 183 -12.53 14.68 0.11
CA SER A 183 -12.81 14.19 1.46
C SER A 183 -14.31 14.09 1.73
N MET A 184 -14.66 13.58 2.91
CA MET A 184 -16.03 13.43 3.37
C MET A 184 -16.62 14.75 3.88
N VAL A 185 -15.85 15.84 3.90
CA VAL A 185 -16.25 17.17 4.41
C VAL A 185 -17.47 17.69 3.65
N ASP A 186 -17.40 17.79 2.32
CA ASP A 186 -18.49 18.35 1.51
C ASP A 186 -19.77 17.51 1.61
N VAL A 187 -19.63 16.18 1.59
CA VAL A 187 -20.75 15.25 1.73
C VAL A 187 -21.40 15.40 3.11
N SER A 188 -20.59 15.53 4.16
CA SER A 188 -21.07 15.71 5.54
C SER A 188 -21.80 17.05 5.69
N LEU A 189 -21.24 18.12 5.14
CA LEU A 189 -21.88 19.44 5.14
C LEU A 189 -23.23 19.42 4.42
N GLN A 190 -23.32 18.75 3.27
CA GLN A 190 -24.57 18.60 2.54
C GLN A 190 -25.59 17.73 3.27
N ALA A 191 -25.14 16.66 3.94
CA ALA A 191 -25.99 15.79 4.75
C ALA A 191 -26.60 16.57 5.93
N LEU A 192 -25.79 17.32 6.67
CA LEU A 192 -26.24 18.19 7.76
C LEU A 192 -27.27 19.22 7.27
N LYS A 193 -27.03 19.88 6.12
CA LYS A 193 -27.99 20.81 5.49
C LYS A 193 -29.33 20.15 5.13
N LYS A 194 -29.35 18.84 4.92
CA LYS A 194 -30.56 18.05 4.62
C LYS A 194 -31.20 17.43 5.88
N GLY A 195 -30.69 17.74 7.07
CA GLY A 195 -31.19 17.24 8.35
C GLY A 195 -30.74 15.81 8.68
N TYR A 196 -29.66 15.32 8.08
CA TYR A 196 -29.06 14.03 8.45
C TYR A 196 -28.03 14.25 9.55
N GLU A 197 -28.02 13.39 10.54
CA GLU A 197 -26.82 13.16 11.34
C GLU A 197 -25.85 12.28 10.55
N VAL A 198 -24.56 12.34 10.86
CA VAL A 198 -23.53 11.66 10.08
C VAL A 198 -22.56 10.94 11.00
N MET A 199 -22.19 9.72 10.62
CA MET A 199 -21.16 8.92 11.26
C MET A 199 -20.16 8.44 10.21
N ILE A 200 -18.88 8.68 10.45
CA ILE A 200 -17.77 8.26 9.60
C ILE A 200 -17.03 7.14 10.31
N LEU A 201 -17.04 5.95 9.72
CA LEU A 201 -16.43 4.75 10.26
C LEU A 201 -14.96 4.62 9.85
N ASN A 202 -14.19 3.85 10.62
CA ASN A 202 -12.76 3.65 10.40
C ASN A 202 -12.38 2.16 10.34
N PRO A 203 -12.84 1.40 9.33
CA PRO A 203 -12.49 -0.01 9.18
C PRO A 203 -10.98 -0.22 8.95
N ASN A 204 -10.28 0.79 8.41
CA ASN A 204 -8.84 0.75 8.18
C ASN A 204 -8.01 1.10 9.43
N GLY A 205 -8.65 1.48 10.54
CA GLY A 205 -8.01 1.87 11.80
C GLY A 205 -7.42 0.69 12.58
N ILE A 206 -6.80 -0.27 11.90
CA ILE A 206 -6.15 -1.43 12.50
C ILE A 206 -4.74 -1.00 12.92
N TYR A 207 -4.65 -0.17 13.95
CA TYR A 207 -3.36 0.33 14.46
C TYR A 207 -3.31 0.31 15.98
N TRP A 208 -3.66 -0.81 16.60
CA TRP A 208 -2.97 -1.13 17.85
C TRP A 208 -1.57 -1.62 17.48
N LYS A 209 -0.62 -0.68 17.40
CA LYS A 209 0.80 -0.99 17.35
C LYS A 209 1.27 -1.23 18.79
N ARG A 210 1.50 -2.48 19.16
CA ARG A 210 2.36 -2.83 20.30
C ARG A 210 3.80 -2.48 19.89
N LEU A 211 4.17 -1.20 19.95
CA LEU A 211 5.55 -0.75 19.83
C LEU A 211 6.17 -0.70 21.23
N HIS A 212 6.38 -1.87 21.82
CA HIS A 212 7.36 -2.12 22.87
C HIS A 212 7.91 -3.53 22.66
#